data_AF-A0AA90TQB5-F1
#
_entry.id   AF-A0AA90TQB5-F1
#
_cell.length_a   1.000
_cell.length_b   1.000
_cell.length_c   1.000
_cell.angle_alpha   90.00
_cell.angle_beta   90.00
_cell.angle_gamma   90.00
#
_symmetry.space_group_name_H-M   'P 1'
#
loop_
_entity.id
_entity.type
_entity.pdbx_description
1 polymer ?
#
loop_
_entity_poly.entity_id
_entity_poly.type
_entity_poly.pdbx_seq_one_letter_code
_entity_poly.pdbx_strand_id
1 'polypeptide(L)'
;MTCKLGKIEILLPDASTSYFFIDDDLAELFNLETNNEALKLLRKTIREKVEPNIYKRIGFDYESSAVIIRTTNAELILEIALVINEIAKVSLAEQEIGIAKNQILSHKRPKKQKWKVGDICQIPLKNGTYAFGQIVWKSYTHPVCGLFDINKTEIPTLEEIMSNPFISILSLTPDSLDSHRWKVIGNMNVSIQKEDVPRKFNGTDCIGAISFSSGILEDLANAFYGVTPWNVFAEEDYFDQILLPTIKRPSTAKVLSLSERKLYRKERKWE
;
A
#
# COMPACT_ATOMS: atom_id res chain seq x y z
N MET A 1 8.28 -5.54 2.81
CA MET A 1 9.49 -6.40 2.75
C MET A 1 9.03 -7.83 2.80
N THR A 2 9.65 -8.72 2.03
CA THR A 2 9.24 -10.11 1.93
C THR A 2 10.40 -11.06 2.24
N CYS A 3 10.06 -12.26 2.67
CA CYS A 3 10.98 -13.38 2.89
C CYS A 3 10.47 -14.58 2.09
N LYS A 4 11.29 -15.08 1.16
CA LYS A 4 10.95 -16.26 0.36
C LYS A 4 11.37 -17.54 1.08
N LEU A 5 10.52 -18.57 1.05
CA LEU A 5 10.87 -19.92 1.48
C LEU A 5 10.21 -20.95 0.56
N GLY A 6 11.00 -21.60 -0.28
CA GLY A 6 10.53 -22.50 -1.32
C GLY A 6 9.64 -21.79 -2.33
N LYS A 7 8.39 -22.22 -2.40
CA LYS A 7 7.41 -21.68 -3.36
C LYS A 7 6.58 -20.51 -2.84
N ILE A 8 6.67 -20.20 -1.55
CA ILE A 8 5.86 -19.14 -0.94
C ILE A 8 6.70 -17.91 -0.58
N GLU A 9 6.01 -16.79 -0.54
CA GLU A 9 6.53 -15.51 -0.09
C GLU A 9 5.81 -15.06 1.19
N ILE A 10 6.58 -14.77 2.23
CA ILE A 10 6.08 -14.28 3.52
C ILE A 10 6.28 -12.78 3.56
N LEU A 11 5.19 -12.03 3.65
CA LEU A 11 5.19 -10.61 3.93
C LEU A 11 5.52 -10.38 5.41
N LEU A 12 6.61 -9.66 5.66
CA LEU A 12 7.07 -9.35 7.01
C LEU A 12 6.32 -8.11 7.56
N PRO A 13 6.08 -8.02 8.88
CA PRO A 13 5.49 -6.83 9.50
C PRO A 13 6.22 -5.55 9.09
N ASP A 14 5.48 -4.51 8.71
CA ASP A 14 6.05 -3.21 8.35
C ASP A 14 5.49 -2.10 9.25
N ALA A 15 5.70 -0.83 8.90
CA ALA A 15 5.21 0.26 9.71
C ALA A 15 3.67 0.26 9.87
N SER A 16 2.93 -0.21 8.87
CA SER A 16 1.46 -0.24 8.86
C SER A 16 0.91 -1.55 9.40
N THR A 17 1.55 -2.67 9.07
CA THR A 17 1.08 -4.02 9.37
C THR A 17 1.87 -4.65 10.52
N SER A 18 1.17 -5.13 11.55
CA SER A 18 1.78 -5.65 12.78
C SER A 18 2.01 -7.17 12.78
N TYR A 19 1.66 -7.86 11.71
CA TYR A 19 1.67 -9.32 11.61
C TYR A 19 2.43 -9.77 10.37
N PHE A 20 2.91 -11.02 10.40
CA PHE A 20 3.38 -11.72 9.22
C PHE A 20 2.19 -12.21 8.42
N PHE A 21 2.35 -12.28 7.10
CA PHE A 21 1.26 -12.50 6.18
C PHE A 21 1.71 -13.38 5.01
N ILE A 22 0.89 -14.35 4.63
CA ILE A 22 1.02 -15.15 3.41
C ILE A 22 -0.31 -15.02 2.68
N ASP A 23 -0.23 -14.76 1.38
CA ASP A 23 -1.36 -14.66 0.46
C ASP A 23 -0.92 -15.33 -0.84
N ASP A 24 -1.39 -16.57 -1.05
CA ASP A 24 -0.91 -17.44 -2.11
C ASP A 24 -2.02 -18.41 -2.55
N ASP A 25 -1.96 -18.87 -3.80
CA ASP A 25 -2.88 -19.87 -4.34
C ASP A 25 -2.44 -21.27 -3.88
N LEU A 26 -2.86 -21.63 -2.67
CA LEU A 26 -2.53 -22.92 -2.09
C LEU A 26 -3.22 -24.08 -2.82
N ALA A 27 -4.31 -23.84 -3.55
CA ALA A 27 -4.94 -24.87 -4.37
C ALA A 27 -4.00 -25.27 -5.52
N GLU A 28 -3.45 -24.28 -6.23
CA GLU A 28 -2.44 -24.53 -7.26
C GLU A 28 -1.21 -25.23 -6.67
N LEU A 29 -0.68 -24.71 -5.55
CA LEU A 29 0.51 -25.28 -4.92
C LEU A 29 0.33 -26.71 -4.41
N PHE A 30 -0.86 -27.07 -3.91
CA PHE A 30 -1.15 -28.41 -3.40
C PHE A 30 -1.75 -29.34 -4.46
N ASN A 31 -1.96 -28.85 -5.68
CA ASN A 31 -2.64 -29.56 -6.76
C ASN A 31 -4.04 -30.04 -6.33
N LEU A 32 -4.84 -29.12 -5.80
CA LEU A 32 -6.22 -29.29 -5.36
C LEU A 32 -7.17 -28.43 -6.18
N GLU A 33 -8.47 -28.73 -6.12
CA GLU A 33 -9.47 -28.01 -6.93
C GLU A 33 -9.75 -26.61 -6.39
N THR A 34 -9.76 -26.43 -5.06
CA THR A 34 -10.14 -25.14 -4.45
C THR A 34 -9.27 -24.75 -3.26
N ASN A 35 -9.15 -23.43 -3.05
CA ASN A 35 -8.45 -22.87 -1.89
C ASN A 35 -9.13 -23.22 -0.55
N ASN A 36 -10.43 -23.52 -0.55
CA ASN A 36 -11.13 -24.06 0.61
C ASN A 36 -10.61 -25.46 1.01
N GLU A 37 -10.39 -26.34 0.04
CA GLU A 37 -9.81 -27.67 0.28
C GLU A 37 -8.36 -27.58 0.75
N ALA A 38 -7.57 -26.73 0.09
CA ALA A 38 -6.19 -26.46 0.48
C ALA A 38 -6.11 -25.94 1.93
N LEU A 39 -6.96 -24.99 2.29
CA LEU A 39 -7.03 -24.47 3.65
C LEU A 39 -7.44 -25.54 4.66
N LYS A 40 -8.41 -26.41 4.35
CA LYS A 40 -8.81 -27.51 5.24
C LYS A 40 -7.67 -28.49 5.48
N LEU A 41 -6.94 -28.87 4.43
CA LEU A 41 -5.77 -29.73 4.50
C LEU A 41 -4.68 -29.08 5.38
N LEU A 42 -4.32 -27.83 5.10
CA LEU A 42 -3.31 -27.09 5.87
C LEU A 42 -3.68 -27.00 7.35
N ARG A 43 -4.93 -26.62 7.66
CA ARG A 43 -5.42 -26.52 9.05
C ARG A 43 -5.37 -27.85 9.79
N LYS A 44 -5.64 -28.97 9.10
CA LYS A 44 -5.51 -30.30 9.69
C LYS A 44 -4.04 -30.59 10.04
N THR A 45 -3.13 -30.41 9.09
CA THR A 45 -1.70 -30.67 9.28
C THR A 45 -1.08 -29.81 10.38
N ILE A 46 -1.41 -28.51 10.45
CA ILE A 46 -0.88 -27.63 11.50
C ILE A 46 -1.40 -28.03 12.89
N ARG A 47 -2.67 -28.45 13.02
CA ARG A 47 -3.22 -28.88 14.33
C ARG A 47 -2.52 -30.11 14.91
N GLU A 48 -1.93 -30.95 14.06
CA GLU A 48 -1.17 -32.12 14.49
C GLU A 48 0.24 -31.74 14.97
N LYS A 49 0.77 -30.59 14.52
CA LYS A 49 2.14 -30.12 14.82
C LYS A 49 2.23 -29.02 15.88
N VAL A 50 1.14 -28.27 16.09
CA VAL A 50 1.14 -27.06 16.91
C VAL A 50 0.14 -27.18 18.06
N GLU A 51 0.56 -26.77 19.27
CA GLU A 51 -0.31 -26.78 20.44
C GLU A 51 -1.61 -25.97 20.23
N PRO A 52 -2.75 -26.42 20.79
CA PRO A 52 -4.05 -25.77 20.58
C PRO A 52 -4.09 -24.27 20.91
N ASN A 53 -3.34 -23.83 21.93
CA ASN A 53 -3.29 -22.43 22.33
C ASN A 53 -2.48 -21.55 21.37
N ILE A 54 -1.45 -22.11 20.73
CA ILE A 54 -0.65 -21.42 19.71
C ILE A 54 -1.44 -21.40 18.39
N TYR A 55 -2.10 -22.50 18.03
CA TYR A 55 -2.92 -22.61 16.82
C TYR A 55 -4.02 -21.53 16.76
N LYS A 56 -4.66 -21.19 17.89
CA LYS A 56 -5.66 -20.12 17.98
C LYS A 56 -5.13 -18.72 17.62
N ARG A 57 -3.81 -18.53 17.57
CA ARG A 57 -3.15 -17.25 17.20
C ARG A 57 -2.89 -17.13 15.69
N ILE A 58 -3.37 -18.09 14.90
CA ILE A 58 -3.30 -18.05 13.44
C ILE A 58 -4.66 -17.58 12.92
N GLY A 59 -4.66 -16.46 12.20
CA GLY A 59 -5.79 -16.04 11.39
C GLY A 59 -5.71 -16.73 10.03
N PHE A 60 -6.81 -17.36 9.65
CA PHE A 60 -6.98 -17.94 8.32
C PHE A 60 -8.17 -17.29 7.64
N ASP A 61 -8.00 -16.98 6.37
CA ASP A 61 -9.06 -16.58 5.45
C ASP A 61 -8.82 -17.28 4.10
N TYR A 62 -9.81 -17.28 3.23
CA TYR A 62 -9.60 -17.69 1.84
C TYR A 62 -10.58 -17.00 0.92
N GLU A 63 -10.13 -16.78 -0.29
CA GLU A 63 -10.93 -16.33 -1.43
C GLU A 63 -10.76 -17.34 -2.57
N SER A 64 -11.43 -17.13 -3.69
CA SER A 64 -11.28 -18.02 -4.85
C SER A 64 -9.83 -18.09 -5.33
N SER A 65 -9.10 -16.96 -5.27
CA SER A 65 -7.75 -16.82 -5.82
C SER A 65 -6.62 -17.09 -4.83
N ALA A 66 -6.90 -17.16 -3.52
CA ALA A 66 -5.82 -17.33 -2.54
C ALA A 66 -6.31 -17.82 -1.18
N VAL A 67 -5.39 -18.39 -0.40
CA VAL A 67 -5.53 -18.56 1.04
C VAL A 67 -4.69 -17.49 1.75
N ILE A 68 -5.32 -16.82 2.71
CA ILE A 68 -4.70 -15.76 3.50
C ILE A 68 -4.38 -16.30 4.89
N ILE A 69 -3.13 -16.14 5.32
CA ILE A 69 -2.65 -16.58 6.62
C ILE A 69 -1.95 -15.43 7.33
N ARG A 70 -2.34 -15.17 8.58
CA ARG A 70 -1.80 -14.08 9.38
C ARG A 70 -1.47 -14.51 10.81
N THR A 71 -0.30 -14.12 11.30
CA THR A 71 0.05 -14.26 12.72
C THR A 71 1.09 -13.24 13.15
N THR A 72 1.09 -12.84 14.42
CA THR A 72 2.13 -11.95 14.99
C THR A 72 3.36 -12.72 15.48
N ASN A 73 3.32 -14.05 15.49
CA ASN A 73 4.41 -14.90 15.97
C ASN A 73 5.32 -15.32 14.81
N ALA A 74 6.59 -14.91 14.89
CA ALA A 74 7.62 -15.17 13.88
C ALA A 74 7.98 -16.67 13.74
N GLU A 75 8.03 -17.41 14.84
CA GLU A 75 8.28 -18.86 14.80
C GLU A 75 7.09 -19.59 14.17
N LEU A 76 5.88 -19.14 14.50
CA LEU A 76 4.66 -19.76 13.99
C LEU A 76 4.49 -19.56 12.48
N ILE A 77 4.78 -18.37 11.94
CA ILE A 77 4.70 -18.18 10.48
C ILE A 77 5.76 -19.01 9.74
N LEU A 78 6.96 -19.18 10.32
CA LEU A 78 7.99 -20.03 9.77
C LEU A 78 7.54 -21.50 9.74
N GLU A 79 6.96 -22.00 10.83
CA GLU A 79 6.44 -23.37 10.89
C GLU A 79 5.33 -23.59 9.87
N ILE A 80 4.40 -22.63 9.74
CA ILE A 80 3.35 -22.69 8.72
C ILE A 80 3.97 -22.75 7.32
N ALA A 81 4.98 -21.93 7.05
CA ALA A 81 5.65 -21.89 5.77
C ALA A 81 6.37 -23.21 5.43
N LEU A 82 6.96 -23.88 6.42
CA LEU A 82 7.54 -25.22 6.28
C LEU A 82 6.45 -26.26 5.96
N VAL A 83 5.34 -26.25 6.70
CA VAL A 83 4.21 -27.16 6.45
C VAL A 83 3.60 -26.98 5.06
N ILE A 84 3.49 -25.74 4.57
CA ILE A 84 3.01 -25.47 3.21
C ILE A 84 3.93 -26.13 2.18
N ASN A 85 5.24 -25.93 2.28
CA ASN A 85 6.20 -26.54 1.35
C ASN A 85 6.23 -28.08 1.44
N GLU A 86 6.05 -28.65 2.63
CA GLU A 86 5.91 -30.10 2.83
C GLU A 86 4.69 -30.66 2.11
N ILE A 87 3.51 -30.04 2.26
CA ILE A 87 2.28 -30.45 1.57
C ILE A 87 2.46 -30.32 0.06
N ALA A 88 3.08 -29.23 -0.40
CA ALA A 88 3.41 -28.98 -1.80
C ALA A 88 4.54 -29.88 -2.35
N LYS A 89 5.11 -30.78 -1.51
CA LYS A 89 6.21 -31.68 -1.87
C LYS A 89 7.44 -30.94 -2.41
N VAL A 90 7.69 -29.73 -1.93
CA VAL A 90 8.85 -28.92 -2.26
C VAL A 90 10.00 -29.32 -1.35
N SER A 91 11.11 -29.80 -1.93
CA SER A 91 12.33 -30.07 -1.18
C SER A 91 13.04 -28.75 -0.87
N LEU A 92 13.19 -28.45 0.42
CA LEU A 92 13.88 -27.26 0.90
C LEU A 92 15.30 -27.61 1.33
N ALA A 93 16.29 -26.83 0.88
CA ALA A 93 17.66 -26.97 1.34
C ALA A 93 17.81 -26.42 2.77
N GLU A 94 18.62 -27.05 3.61
CA GLU A 94 18.88 -26.57 4.99
C GLU A 94 19.36 -25.12 5.02
N GLN A 95 20.18 -24.73 4.05
CA GLN A 95 20.66 -23.35 3.92
C GLN A 95 19.52 -22.37 3.66
N GLU A 96 18.54 -22.73 2.82
CA GLU A 96 17.39 -21.88 2.49
C GLU A 96 16.51 -21.67 3.74
N ILE A 97 16.24 -22.75 4.48
CA ILE A 97 15.52 -22.69 5.76
C ILE A 97 16.29 -21.81 6.75
N GLY A 98 17.61 -21.96 6.84
CA GLY A 98 18.46 -21.15 7.70
C GLY A 98 18.42 -19.66 7.38
N ILE A 99 18.44 -19.29 6.10
CA ILE A 99 18.32 -17.88 5.65
C ILE A 99 16.94 -17.34 6.02
N ALA A 100 15.87 -18.04 5.67
CA ALA A 100 14.50 -17.60 5.96
C ALA A 100 14.25 -17.46 7.47
N LYS A 101 14.69 -18.45 8.26
CA LYS A 101 14.61 -18.42 9.73
C LYS A 101 15.32 -17.20 10.30
N ASN A 102 16.56 -16.94 9.87
CA ASN A 102 17.31 -15.78 10.34
C ASN A 102 16.62 -14.47 9.97
N GLN A 103 16.13 -14.35 8.74
CA GLN A 103 15.41 -13.16 8.28
C GLN A 103 14.12 -12.92 9.08
N ILE A 104 13.29 -13.95 9.28
CA ILE A 104 12.00 -13.85 9.98
C ILE A 104 12.19 -13.55 11.47
N LEU A 105 13.08 -14.28 12.15
CA LEU A 105 13.26 -14.15 13.60
C LEU A 105 14.04 -12.90 14.01
N SER A 106 14.97 -12.42 13.17
CA SER A 106 15.71 -11.18 13.45
C SER A 106 14.97 -9.92 12.99
N HIS A 107 13.87 -10.06 12.25
CA HIS A 107 13.14 -8.93 11.71
C HIS A 107 12.56 -8.07 12.83
N LYS A 108 12.96 -6.79 12.83
CA LYS A 108 12.36 -5.78 13.70
C LYS A 108 11.42 -4.94 12.87
N ARG A 109 10.14 -4.99 13.23
CA ARG A 109 9.11 -4.13 12.64
C ARG A 109 9.58 -2.66 12.68
N PRO A 110 9.63 -1.97 11.53
CA PRO A 110 9.91 -0.54 11.49
C PRO A 110 8.94 0.25 12.36
N LYS A 111 9.42 1.33 12.99
CA LYS A 111 8.55 2.21 13.78
C LYS A 111 7.62 2.97 12.86
N LYS A 112 6.34 2.99 13.20
CA LYS A 112 5.31 3.78 12.54
C LYS A 112 5.50 5.27 12.83
N GLN A 113 5.51 6.12 11.80
CA GLN A 113 5.46 7.57 11.95
C GLN A 113 4.16 7.97 12.65
N LYS A 114 4.25 8.82 13.68
CA LYS A 114 3.05 9.44 14.26
C LYS A 114 2.61 10.59 13.38
N TRP A 115 1.31 10.62 13.07
CA TRP A 115 0.69 11.69 12.29
C TRP A 115 -0.71 12.02 12.82
N LYS A 116 -1.10 13.28 12.69
CA LYS A 116 -2.38 13.85 13.14
C LYS A 116 -2.92 14.85 12.11
N VAL A 117 -4.17 15.27 12.34
CA VAL A 117 -4.80 16.31 11.51
C VAL A 117 -4.00 17.60 11.60
N GLY A 118 -3.85 18.27 10.46
CA GLY A 118 -3.03 19.48 10.27
C GLY A 118 -1.56 19.20 9.94
N ASP A 119 -1.08 17.97 10.11
CA ASP A 119 0.31 17.64 9.78
C ASP A 119 0.54 17.81 8.27
N ILE A 120 1.63 18.52 7.95
CA ILE A 120 2.14 18.70 6.59
C ILE A 120 3.22 17.66 6.36
N CYS A 121 3.12 16.97 5.23
CA CYS A 121 4.06 15.94 4.80
C CYS A 121 4.69 16.29 3.46
N GLN A 122 5.98 15.95 3.32
CA GLN A 122 6.67 16.00 2.04
C GLN A 122 6.44 14.69 1.29
N ILE A 123 6.27 14.78 -0.03
CA ILE A 123 6.03 13.66 -0.93
C ILE A 123 7.17 13.65 -1.97
N PRO A 124 8.10 12.67 -1.92
CA PRO A 124 9.20 12.60 -2.89
C PRO A 124 8.67 12.27 -4.29
N LEU A 125 9.18 12.99 -5.31
CA LEU A 125 8.86 12.76 -6.71
C LEU A 125 10.00 12.05 -7.44
N LYS A 126 9.69 11.44 -8.59
CA LYS A 126 10.61 10.59 -9.37
C LYS A 126 11.78 11.37 -9.97
N ASN A 127 11.65 12.68 -10.14
CA ASN A 127 12.71 13.58 -10.62
C ASN A 127 13.58 14.15 -9.48
N GLY A 128 13.40 13.70 -8.23
CA GLY A 128 14.17 14.16 -7.07
C GLY A 128 13.67 15.46 -6.44
N THR A 129 12.55 16.02 -6.92
CA THR A 129 11.88 17.14 -6.25
C THR A 129 10.81 16.65 -5.27
N TYR A 130 10.15 17.57 -4.57
CA TYR A 130 9.13 17.30 -3.58
C TYR A 130 7.83 18.01 -3.92
N ALA A 131 6.73 17.28 -3.76
CA ALA A 131 5.41 17.85 -3.56
C ALA A 131 5.07 17.85 -2.06
N PHE A 132 3.99 18.52 -1.69
CA PHE A 132 3.61 18.67 -0.28
C PHE A 132 2.11 18.43 -0.11
N GLY A 133 1.75 17.78 0.99
CA GLY A 133 0.35 17.55 1.34
C GLY A 133 0.06 17.76 2.81
N GLN A 134 -1.21 17.93 3.15
CA GLN A 134 -1.68 18.09 4.52
C GLN A 134 -2.70 17.00 4.85
N ILE A 135 -2.63 16.43 6.05
CA ILE A 135 -3.70 15.58 6.58
C ILE A 135 -4.83 16.50 7.02
N VAL A 136 -5.91 16.56 6.24
CA VAL A 136 -7.00 17.52 6.44
C VAL A 136 -8.04 17.02 7.46
N TRP A 137 -8.27 15.71 7.53
CA TRP A 137 -9.03 15.05 8.60
C TRP A 137 -8.76 13.54 8.60
N LYS A 138 -9.51 12.78 9.41
CA LYS A 138 -9.46 11.31 9.44
C LYS A 138 -10.84 10.74 9.10
N SER A 139 -10.84 9.63 8.36
CA SER A 139 -11.98 8.73 8.24
C SER A 139 -11.61 7.42 8.93
N TYR A 140 -12.17 7.18 10.11
CA TYR A 140 -11.73 6.11 11.01
C TYR A 140 -10.20 6.13 11.24
N THR A 141 -9.48 5.09 10.80
CA THR A 141 -8.03 4.96 10.89
C THR A 141 -7.29 5.51 9.66
N HIS A 142 -8.02 5.90 8.62
CA HIS A 142 -7.47 6.38 7.36
C HIS A 142 -7.32 7.91 7.34
N PRO A 143 -6.18 8.42 6.87
CA PRO A 143 -6.01 9.85 6.62
C PRO A 143 -6.81 10.28 5.38
N VAL A 144 -7.40 11.46 5.45
CA VAL A 144 -7.77 12.21 4.25
C VAL A 144 -6.72 13.28 4.05
N CYS A 145 -6.06 13.26 2.90
CA CYS A 145 -4.93 14.13 2.60
C CYS A 145 -5.25 15.03 1.41
N GLY A 146 -4.88 16.31 1.53
CA GLY A 146 -4.84 17.25 0.42
C GLY A 146 -3.44 17.39 -0.14
N LEU A 147 -3.31 17.48 -1.47
CA LEU A 147 -2.06 17.77 -2.18
C LEU A 147 -2.03 19.26 -2.56
N PHE A 148 -0.99 19.99 -2.17
CA PHE A 148 -0.84 21.41 -2.53
C PHE A 148 -0.23 21.59 -3.92
N ASP A 149 -0.58 22.70 -4.57
CA ASP A 149 0.01 23.17 -5.84
C ASP A 149 1.36 23.85 -5.62
N ILE A 150 2.33 23.08 -5.12
CA ILE A 150 3.73 23.49 -4.98
C ILE A 150 4.67 22.30 -5.23
N ASN A 151 5.74 22.58 -6.00
CA ASN A 151 6.85 21.66 -6.27
C ASN A 151 8.17 22.38 -6.00
N LYS A 152 9.05 21.78 -5.18
CA LYS A 152 10.34 22.38 -4.81
C LYS A 152 11.44 21.31 -4.74
N THR A 153 12.67 21.71 -5.02
CA THR A 153 13.87 20.88 -4.79
C THR A 153 14.27 20.82 -3.32
N GLU A 154 13.95 21.86 -2.56
CA GLU A 154 14.22 22.00 -1.13
C GLU A 154 12.91 22.12 -0.36
N ILE A 155 12.93 21.89 0.96
CA ILE A 155 11.74 21.99 1.81
C ILE A 155 11.46 23.48 2.10
N PRO A 156 10.38 24.07 1.57
CA PRO A 156 10.00 25.46 1.85
C PRO A 156 9.45 25.62 3.28
N THR A 157 9.16 26.86 3.70
CA THR A 157 8.49 27.10 4.99
C THR A 157 7.05 26.57 4.97
N LEU A 158 6.49 26.30 6.15
CA LEU A 158 5.11 25.82 6.24
C LEU A 158 4.11 26.86 5.72
N GLU A 159 4.38 28.15 5.94
CA GLU A 159 3.58 29.27 5.46
C GLU A 159 3.58 29.35 3.93
N GLU A 160 4.74 29.12 3.30
CA GLU A 160 4.83 29.07 1.83
C GLU A 160 3.98 27.91 1.29
N ILE A 161 4.08 26.71 1.88
CA ILE A 161 3.24 25.57 1.48
C ILE A 161 1.75 25.92 1.59
N MET A 162 1.35 26.45 2.75
CA MET A 162 -0.05 26.79 3.05
C MET A 162 -0.61 27.92 2.19
N SER A 163 0.24 28.75 1.57
CA SER A 163 -0.18 29.81 0.65
C SER A 163 -0.64 29.29 -0.72
N ASN A 164 -0.38 28.02 -1.03
CA ASN A 164 -0.77 27.39 -2.28
C ASN A 164 -2.13 26.68 -2.14
N PRO A 165 -2.95 26.63 -3.20
CA PRO A 165 -4.22 25.92 -3.19
C PRO A 165 -4.01 24.40 -3.16
N PHE A 166 -5.04 23.66 -2.75
CA PHE A 166 -5.07 22.21 -2.96
C PHE A 166 -5.39 21.88 -4.43
N ILE A 167 -4.66 20.91 -4.99
CA ILE A 167 -4.92 20.28 -6.29
C ILE A 167 -6.01 19.20 -6.16
N SER A 168 -5.91 18.38 -5.12
CA SER A 168 -6.75 17.21 -4.88
C SER A 168 -6.84 16.92 -3.38
N ILE A 169 -7.95 16.33 -2.94
CA ILE A 169 -8.14 15.84 -1.57
C ILE A 169 -8.78 14.45 -1.63
N LEU A 170 -8.09 13.45 -1.07
CA LEU A 170 -8.48 12.04 -1.17
C LEU A 170 -8.39 11.32 0.17
N SER A 171 -9.29 10.37 0.40
CA SER A 171 -9.19 9.37 1.47
C SER A 171 -8.20 8.28 1.07
N LEU A 172 -7.18 8.05 1.90
CA LEU A 172 -6.04 7.21 1.55
C LEU A 172 -5.79 6.11 2.59
N THR A 173 -5.18 5.01 2.16
CA THR A 173 -4.48 4.11 3.08
C THR A 173 -3.27 4.84 3.71
N PRO A 174 -2.85 4.48 4.94
CA PRO A 174 -1.86 5.25 5.66
C PRO A 174 -0.40 4.87 5.32
N ASP A 175 -0.17 3.92 4.41
CA ASP A 175 1.12 3.22 4.26
C ASP A 175 2.31 4.16 4.02
N SER A 176 2.16 5.15 3.14
CA SER A 176 3.25 6.11 2.86
C SER A 176 3.54 7.04 4.04
N LEU A 177 2.53 7.39 4.84
CA LEU A 177 2.72 8.18 6.07
C LEU A 177 3.36 7.32 7.15
N ASP A 178 2.82 6.12 7.39
CA ASP A 178 3.30 5.20 8.42
C ASP A 178 4.77 4.81 8.21
N SER A 179 5.17 4.55 6.97
CA SER A 179 6.51 4.09 6.58
C SER A 179 7.56 5.20 6.46
N HIS A 180 7.22 6.46 6.79
CA HIS A 180 8.06 7.64 6.58
C HIS A 180 8.41 7.96 5.12
N ARG A 181 7.82 7.27 4.12
CA ARG A 181 7.95 7.67 2.71
C ARG A 181 7.44 9.09 2.51
N TRP A 182 6.30 9.42 3.13
CA TRP A 182 5.82 10.78 3.29
C TRP A 182 6.21 11.28 4.67
N LYS A 183 7.31 12.04 4.74
CA LYS A 183 7.84 12.52 6.02
C LYS A 183 7.03 13.71 6.50
N VAL A 184 6.52 13.66 7.74
CA VAL A 184 5.89 14.82 8.39
C VAL A 184 6.97 15.86 8.70
N ILE A 185 6.76 17.09 8.24
CA ILE A 185 7.70 18.21 8.36
C ILE A 185 7.20 19.32 9.28
N GLY A 186 5.92 19.31 9.63
CA GLY A 186 5.31 20.33 10.49
C GLY A 186 3.82 20.12 10.66
N ASN A 187 3.17 21.03 11.38
CA ASN A 187 1.74 21.01 11.62
C ASN A 187 1.18 22.44 11.50
N MET A 188 0.08 22.59 10.77
CA MET A 188 -0.64 23.85 10.57
C MET A 188 -2.14 23.60 10.66
N ASN A 189 -2.91 24.65 10.93
CA ASN A 189 -4.36 24.56 10.87
C ASN A 189 -4.84 24.23 9.45
N VAL A 190 -5.86 23.40 9.35
CA VAL A 190 -6.50 23.05 8.08
C VAL A 190 -7.47 24.17 7.69
N SER A 191 -7.36 24.67 6.46
CA SER A 191 -8.18 25.79 5.96
C SER A 191 -9.39 25.35 5.13
N ILE A 192 -9.43 24.10 4.67
CA ILE A 192 -10.49 23.57 3.80
C ILE A 192 -11.60 22.90 4.62
N GLN A 193 -12.86 23.11 4.21
CA GLN A 193 -14.01 22.44 4.81
C GLN A 193 -14.33 21.14 4.07
N LYS A 194 -14.97 20.20 4.77
CA LYS A 194 -15.26 18.87 4.23
C LYS A 194 -16.28 18.92 3.09
N GLU A 195 -17.16 19.91 3.13
CA GLU A 195 -18.25 20.18 2.19
C GLU A 195 -17.71 20.67 0.83
N ASP A 196 -16.52 21.27 0.81
CA ASP A 196 -15.85 21.75 -0.40
C ASP A 196 -15.21 20.61 -1.20
N VAL A 197 -15.17 19.39 -0.62
CA VAL A 197 -14.56 18.21 -1.22
C VAL A 197 -15.66 17.22 -1.64
N PRO A 198 -15.63 16.68 -2.87
CA PRO A 198 -16.59 15.68 -3.32
C PRO A 198 -16.76 14.53 -2.31
N ARG A 199 -18.02 14.21 -1.97
CA ARG A 199 -18.35 13.20 -0.93
C ARG A 199 -17.68 11.85 -1.14
N LYS A 200 -17.53 11.43 -2.41
CA LYS A 200 -16.83 10.18 -2.77
C LYS A 200 -15.36 10.13 -2.34
N PHE A 201 -14.71 11.29 -2.13
CA PHE A 201 -13.28 11.39 -1.81
C PHE A 201 -13.00 11.85 -0.38
N ASN A 202 -13.96 12.53 0.27
CA ASN A 202 -13.75 13.14 1.58
C ASN A 202 -13.83 12.15 2.76
N GLY A 203 -13.89 10.84 2.48
CA GLY A 203 -13.93 9.78 3.50
C GLY A 203 -15.25 9.73 4.28
N THR A 204 -16.32 10.36 3.79
CA THR A 204 -17.68 10.13 4.30
C THR A 204 -18.17 8.77 3.84
N ASP A 205 -18.75 8.01 4.76
CA ASP A 205 -19.43 6.77 4.40
C ASP A 205 -20.70 7.11 3.61
N CYS A 206 -20.68 6.80 2.31
CA CYS A 206 -21.80 6.99 1.40
C CYS A 206 -21.68 6.04 0.21
N ILE A 207 -22.79 5.83 -0.50
CA ILE A 207 -22.78 5.09 -1.77
C ILE A 207 -21.79 5.77 -2.72
N GLY A 208 -20.83 4.99 -3.23
CA GLY A 208 -19.76 5.47 -4.10
C GLY A 208 -18.59 6.13 -3.37
N ALA A 209 -18.45 5.97 -2.05
CA ALA A 209 -17.23 6.34 -1.33
C ALA A 209 -16.03 5.52 -1.83
N ILE A 210 -14.90 6.19 -2.04
CA ILE A 210 -13.67 5.60 -2.57
C ILE A 210 -12.53 5.86 -1.58
N SER A 211 -11.75 4.82 -1.31
CA SER A 211 -10.46 4.91 -0.64
C SER A 211 -9.37 4.49 -1.61
N PHE A 212 -8.29 5.25 -1.66
CA PHE A 212 -7.18 4.99 -2.56
C PHE A 212 -5.98 4.47 -1.77
N SER A 213 -5.05 3.79 -2.44
CA SER A 213 -3.73 3.60 -1.87
C SER A 213 -3.02 4.95 -1.76
N SER A 214 -2.19 5.14 -0.73
CA SER A 214 -1.44 6.40 -0.57
C SER A 214 -0.62 6.80 -1.81
N GLY A 215 -0.13 5.83 -2.60
CA GLY A 215 0.65 6.09 -3.81
C GLY A 215 -0.06 6.96 -4.85
N ILE A 216 -1.40 7.06 -4.85
CA ILE A 216 -2.11 7.79 -5.90
C ILE A 216 -1.84 9.30 -5.90
N LEU A 217 -1.63 9.93 -4.72
CA LEU A 217 -1.28 11.35 -4.69
C LEU A 217 0.15 11.59 -5.17
N GLU A 218 1.05 10.63 -4.94
CA GLU A 218 2.42 10.70 -5.46
C GLU A 218 2.41 10.58 -7.00
N ASP A 219 1.64 9.64 -7.55
CA ASP A 219 1.49 9.49 -8.99
C ASP A 219 0.80 10.72 -9.62
N LEU A 220 -0.25 11.26 -8.97
CA LEU A 220 -0.88 12.51 -9.39
C LEU A 220 0.12 13.67 -9.40
N ALA A 221 0.90 13.86 -8.32
CA ALA A 221 1.90 14.92 -8.24
C ALA A 221 2.98 14.78 -9.34
N ASN A 222 3.49 13.56 -9.56
CA ASN A 222 4.43 13.31 -10.65
C ASN A 222 3.83 13.67 -12.03
N ALA A 223 2.56 13.34 -12.28
CA ALA A 223 1.90 13.68 -13.53
C ALA A 223 1.59 15.17 -13.68
N PHE A 224 1.14 15.82 -12.61
CA PHE A 224 0.80 17.23 -12.56
C PHE A 224 2.01 18.11 -12.91
N TYR A 225 3.18 17.78 -12.38
CA TYR A 225 4.43 18.48 -12.69
C TYR A 225 5.17 17.92 -13.92
N GLY A 226 4.52 17.09 -14.75
CA GLY A 226 5.07 16.60 -16.01
C GLY A 226 6.27 15.64 -15.87
N VAL A 227 6.47 15.05 -14.70
CA VAL A 227 7.52 14.03 -14.43
C VAL A 227 7.14 12.70 -15.07
N THR A 228 5.88 12.30 -14.92
CA THR A 228 5.29 11.14 -15.62
C THR A 228 4.17 11.58 -16.55
N PRO A 229 3.83 10.79 -17.58
CA PRO A 229 2.69 11.13 -18.42
C PRO A 229 1.36 10.97 -17.67
N TRP A 230 0.40 11.81 -18.03
CA TRP A 230 -0.89 11.97 -17.35
C TRP A 230 -1.86 10.82 -17.64
N ASN A 231 -1.95 10.37 -18.89
CA ASN A 231 -2.96 9.41 -19.35
C ASN A 231 -2.49 7.94 -19.29
N VAL A 232 -1.66 7.57 -18.31
CA VAL A 232 -1.04 6.24 -18.27
C VAL A 232 -1.86 5.18 -17.54
N PHE A 233 -2.88 5.56 -16.76
CA PHE A 233 -3.84 4.64 -16.11
C PHE A 233 -4.77 4.00 -17.14
N ALA A 234 -5.64 3.06 -16.72
CA ALA A 234 -6.56 2.37 -17.64
C ALA A 234 -7.54 3.36 -18.30
N GLU A 235 -8.13 4.24 -17.51
CA GLU A 235 -8.86 5.41 -17.99
C GLU A 235 -7.89 6.56 -18.28
N GLU A 236 -8.00 7.17 -19.46
CA GLU A 236 -7.07 8.22 -19.91
C GLU A 236 -7.20 9.54 -19.13
N ASP A 237 -8.39 9.79 -18.60
CA ASP A 237 -8.75 10.98 -17.83
C ASP A 237 -8.76 10.71 -16.31
N TYR A 238 -8.21 9.57 -15.87
CA TYR A 238 -8.28 9.14 -14.47
C TYR A 238 -7.85 10.24 -13.48
N PHE A 239 -6.75 10.93 -13.78
CA PHE A 239 -6.28 12.01 -12.92
C PHE A 239 -7.20 13.23 -12.91
N ASP A 240 -7.87 13.55 -14.02
CA ASP A 240 -8.85 14.64 -14.07
C ASP A 240 -10.03 14.36 -13.13
N GLN A 241 -10.42 13.10 -12.99
CA GLN A 241 -11.53 12.69 -12.13
C GLN A 241 -11.27 12.86 -10.63
N ILE A 242 -9.99 12.95 -10.22
CA ILE A 242 -9.58 13.07 -8.82
C ILE A 242 -9.10 14.48 -8.45
N LEU A 243 -9.09 15.43 -9.39
CA LEU A 243 -8.85 16.84 -9.11
C LEU A 243 -10.01 17.45 -8.30
N LEU A 244 -9.72 18.50 -7.53
CA LEU A 244 -10.78 19.36 -7.01
C LEU A 244 -11.53 20.03 -8.18
N PRO A 245 -12.84 20.30 -8.07
CA PRO A 245 -13.66 20.77 -9.19
C PRO A 245 -13.18 22.07 -9.86
N THR A 246 -12.47 22.91 -9.11
CA THR A 246 -11.93 24.19 -9.58
C THR A 246 -10.57 24.05 -10.28
N ILE A 247 -9.94 22.89 -10.18
CA ILE A 247 -8.60 22.62 -10.70
C ILE A 247 -8.73 21.88 -12.04
N LYS A 248 -7.94 22.33 -13.01
CA LYS A 248 -7.82 21.68 -14.31
C LYS A 248 -6.45 21.04 -14.42
N ARG A 249 -6.34 20.05 -15.32
CA ARG A 249 -5.05 19.52 -15.75
C ARG A 249 -4.12 20.68 -16.15
N PRO A 250 -2.89 20.73 -15.61
CA PRO A 250 -1.96 21.81 -15.91
C PRO A 250 -1.42 21.65 -17.33
N SER A 251 -1.05 22.75 -17.98
CA SER A 251 -0.46 22.74 -19.32
C SER A 251 0.91 22.04 -19.39
N THR A 252 1.58 21.89 -18.25
CA THR A 252 2.83 21.13 -18.09
C THR A 252 2.62 19.61 -18.09
N ALA A 253 1.38 19.13 -17.96
CA ALA A 253 1.09 17.70 -17.98
C ALA A 253 1.40 17.11 -19.37
N LYS A 254 2.21 16.05 -19.38
CA LYS A 254 2.54 15.32 -20.62
C LYS A 254 1.43 14.33 -20.93
N VAL A 255 0.84 14.41 -22.13
CA VAL A 255 -0.19 13.46 -22.59
C VAL A 255 0.37 12.69 -23.77
N LEU A 256 0.44 11.36 -23.64
CA LEU A 256 0.95 10.50 -24.69
C LEU A 256 -0.13 10.23 -25.75
N SER A 257 0.30 10.05 -26.99
CA SER A 257 -0.56 9.44 -28.02
C SER A 257 -0.87 7.97 -27.67
N LEU A 258 -1.87 7.39 -28.35
CA LEU A 258 -2.28 6.01 -28.11
C LEU A 258 -1.14 4.99 -28.27
N SER A 259 -0.29 5.17 -29.29
CA SER A 259 0.86 4.29 -29.55
C SER A 259 1.93 4.41 -28.46
N GLU A 260 2.29 5.65 -28.08
CA GLU A 260 3.26 5.91 -27.01
C GLU A 260 2.77 5.40 -25.66
N ARG A 261 1.47 5.56 -25.36
CA ARG A 261 0.84 5.07 -24.14
C ARG A 261 0.90 3.55 -24.03
N LYS A 262 0.59 2.83 -25.11
CA LYS A 262 0.72 1.36 -25.16
C LYS A 262 2.15 0.92 -24.89
N LEU A 263 3.11 1.51 -25.61
CA LEU A 263 4.53 1.21 -25.39
C LEU A 263 4.94 1.45 -23.93
N TYR A 264 4.57 2.60 -23.37
CA TYR A 264 4.87 2.99 -21.99
C TYR A 264 4.31 2.00 -20.96
N ARG A 265 3.07 1.52 -21.16
CA ARG A 265 2.41 0.54 -20.28
C ARG A 265 3.02 -0.86 -20.41
N LYS A 266 3.37 -1.27 -21.63
CA LYS A 266 4.04 -2.55 -21.91
C LYS A 266 5.39 -2.66 -21.20
N GLU A 267 6.21 -1.61 -21.29
CA GLU A 267 7.52 -1.56 -20.62
C GLU A 267 7.41 -1.70 -19.09
N ARG A 268 6.26 -1.33 -18.51
CA ARG A 268 5.97 -1.43 -17.08
C ARG A 268 5.18 -2.67 -16.68
N LYS A 269 4.85 -3.53 -17.64
CA LYS A 269 4.02 -4.73 -17.43
C LYS A 269 2.65 -4.38 -16.82
N TRP A 270 2.03 -3.31 -17.30
CA TRP A 270 0.67 -2.90 -16.95
C TRP A 270 -0.36 -3.31 -18.01
N GLU A 271 0.07 -4.01 -19.06
CA GLU A 271 -0.76 -4.59 -20.11
C GLU A 271 -1.10 -6.05 -19.81
#